data_AF-A0A7Y4QPQ5-F1
#
_entry.id   AF-A0A7Y4QPQ5-F1
#
_cell.length_a   1.000
_cell.length_b   1.000
_cell.length_c   1.000
_cell.angle_alpha   90.00
_cell.angle_beta   90.00
_cell.angle_gamma   90.00
#
_symmetry.space_group_name_H-M   'P 1'
#
loop_
_entity.id
_entity.type
_entity.pdbx_description
1 polymer ?
#
loop_
_entity_poly.entity_id
_entity_poly.type
_entity_poly.pdbx_seq_one_letter_code
_entity_poly.pdbx_strand_id
1 'polypeptide(L)' 'HGMVIFGATASAAQIQFHAYDPNDCEKPTQLIFDRQTKTFSLPENRYWAGGVLDVIEIYRNWFF' A
#
# COMPACT_ATOMS: atom_id res chain seq x y z
N HIS A 1 3.70 8.90 -5.19
CA HIS A 1 4.89 8.09 -4.80
C HIS A 1 4.54 6.62 -4.99
N GLY A 2 5.50 5.76 -5.36
CA GLY A 2 5.24 4.33 -5.62
C GLY A 2 5.67 3.47 -4.44
N MET A 3 4.81 2.54 -4.01
CA MET A 3 5.09 1.56 -2.95
C MET A 3 5.26 0.18 -3.57
N VAL A 4 6.13 -0.66 -3.00
CA VAL A 4 6.27 -2.06 -3.42
C VAL A 4 5.45 -2.93 -2.48
N ILE A 5 4.51 -3.72 -3.02
CA ILE A 5 3.72 -4.70 -2.27
C ILE A 5 4.39 -6.07 -2.37
N PHE A 6 4.58 -6.75 -1.25
CA PHE A 6 5.23 -8.07 -1.20
C PHE A 6 4.42 -9.14 -0.46
N GLY A 7 3.26 -8.78 0.10
CA GLY A 7 2.36 -9.73 0.74
C GLY A 7 0.98 -9.12 0.96
N ALA A 8 -0.01 -9.97 1.21
CA ALA A 8 -1.35 -9.53 1.54
C ALA A 8 -2.03 -10.52 2.48
N THR A 9 -2.74 -9.98 3.48
CA THR A 9 -3.62 -10.75 4.37
C THR A 9 -5.04 -10.22 4.23
N ALA A 10 -5.96 -11.09 3.81
CA ALA A 10 -7.36 -10.72 3.60
C ALA A 10 -8.24 -11.17 4.77
N SER A 11 -9.21 -10.32 5.11
CA SER A 11 -10.30 -10.61 6.04
C SER A 11 -11.65 -10.23 5.41
N ALA A 12 -12.74 -10.49 6.13
CA ALA A 12 -14.08 -10.08 5.72
C ALA A 12 -14.24 -8.56 5.62
N ALA A 13 -13.58 -7.80 6.51
CA ALA A 13 -13.71 -6.33 6.58
C ALA A 13 -12.68 -5.59 5.71
N GLN A 14 -11.45 -6.10 5.65
CA GLN A 14 -10.32 -5.40 5.04
C GLN A 14 -9.32 -6.33 4.37
N ILE A 15 -8.53 -5.78 3.46
CA ILE A 15 -7.29 -6.39 2.95
C ILE A 15 -6.12 -5.54 3.43
N GLN A 16 -5.14 -6.18 4.08
CA GLN A 16 -3.91 -5.53 4.50
C GLN A 16 -2.78 -5.97 3.57
N PHE A 17 -2.23 -5.03 2.81
CA PHE A 17 -1.09 -5.24 1.94
C PHE A 17 0.18 -4.86 2.69
N HIS A 18 1.14 -5.79 2.75
CA HIS A 18 2.48 -5.51 3.25
C HIS A 18 3.25 -4.81 2.15
N ALA A 19 3.74 -3.60 2.45
CA ALA A 19 4.42 -2.77 1.48
C ALA A 19 5.67 -2.11 2.07
N TYR A 20 6.55 -1.62 1.22
CA TYR A 20 7.67 -0.76 1.62
C TYR A 20 7.91 0.35 0.58
N ASP A 21 8.52 1.44 1.02
CA ASP A 21 9.02 2.48 0.14
C ASP A 21 10.33 2.00 -0.49
N PRO A 22 10.45 1.92 -1.83
CA PRO A 22 11.67 1.47 -2.49
C PRO A 22 12.89 2.37 -2.21
N ASN A 23 12.70 3.59 -1.71
CA ASN A 23 13.77 4.49 -1.26
C ASN A 23 14.18 4.26 0.21
N ASP A 24 13.41 3.48 0.99
CA ASP A 24 13.67 3.17 2.41
C ASP A 24 13.14 1.76 2.74
N CYS A 25 13.82 0.74 2.19
CA CYS A 25 13.39 -0.67 2.26
C CYS A 25 13.35 -1.25 3.69
N GLU A 26 14.01 -0.63 4.66
CA GLU A 26 14.06 -1.09 6.05
C GLU A 26 12.81 -0.71 6.86
N LYS A 27 11.88 0.04 6.27
CA LYS A 27 10.64 0.49 6.92
C LYS A 27 9.41 -0.09 6.24
N PRO A 28 9.07 -1.36 6.52
CA PRO A 28 7.81 -1.92 6.04
C PRO A 28 6.63 -1.18 6.66
N THR A 29 5.58 -1.03 5.87
CA THR A 29 4.31 -0.40 6.24
C THR A 29 3.14 -1.23 5.71
N GLN A 30 1.92 -0.77 6.00
CA GLN A 30 0.70 -1.42 5.56
C GLN A 30 -0.16 -0.46 4.75
N LEU A 31 -0.54 -0.89 3.56
CA LEU A 31 -1.61 -0.30 2.79
C LEU A 31 -2.89 -1.08 3.10
N ILE A 32 -3.93 -0.41 3.58
CA ILE A 32 -5.16 -1.04 4.01
C ILE A 32 -6.25 -0.72 3.00
N PHE A 33 -6.96 -1.74 2.52
CA PHE A 33 -8.19 -1.59 1.76
C PHE A 33 -9.38 -1.95 2.63
N ASP A 34 -10.22 -0.97 2.94
CA ASP A 34 -11.49 -1.17 3.64
C ASP A 34 -12.57 -1.58 2.63
N ARG A 35 -13.21 -2.73 2.83
CA ARG A 35 -14.22 -3.27 1.89
C ARG A 35 -15.59 -2.58 2.02
N GLN A 36 -15.91 -2.02 3.17
CA GLN A 36 -17.17 -1.33 3.41
C GLN A 36 -17.19 0.03 2.71
N THR A 37 -16.13 0.82 2.91
CA THR A 37 -16.00 2.15 2.30
C THR A 37 -15.37 2.10 0.91
N LYS A 38 -14.75 0.97 0.54
CA LYS A 38 -13.99 0.79 -0.70
C LYS A 38 -12.86 1.81 -0.85
N THR A 39 -12.18 2.13 0.26
CA THR A 39 -11.10 3.11 0.30
C THR A 39 -9.79 2.48 0.68
N PHE A 40 -8.70 3.01 0.13
CA PHE A 40 -7.35 2.69 0.58
C PHE A 40 -6.87 3.70 1.61
N SER A 41 -6.11 3.25 2.61
CA SER A 41 -5.40 4.11 3.55
C SER A 41 -3.96 3.67 3.76
N LEU A 42 -3.08 4.65 3.97
CA LEU A 42 -1.66 4.45 4.21
C LEU A 42 -1.24 5.30 5.41
N PRO A 43 -0.38 4.81 6.32
CA PRO A 43 0.25 5.63 7.34
C PRO A 43 1.04 6.80 6.74
N GLU A 44 1.33 7.80 7.56
CA GLU A 44 2.20 8.90 7.15
C GLU A 44 3.60 8.40 6.77
N ASN A 45 4.19 9.05 5.79
CA ASN A 45 5.57 8.85 5.38
C ASN A 45 6.13 10.15 4.81
N ARG A 46 7.36 10.12 4.29
CA ARG A 46 8.04 11.30 3.73
C ARG A 46 7.28 11.98 2.58
N TYR A 47 6.42 11.24 1.88
CA TYR A 47 5.73 11.66 0.67
C TYR A 47 4.21 11.76 0.82
N TRP A 48 3.66 11.32 1.95
CA TRP A 48 2.23 11.23 2.20
C TRP A 48 1.91 11.57 3.65
N ALA A 49 0.93 12.45 3.87
CA ALA A 49 0.54 12.90 5.22
C ALA A 49 -0.21 11.85 6.04
N GLY A 50 -0.48 10.67 5.47
CA GLY A 50 -1.27 9.62 6.10
C GLY A 50 -2.77 9.75 5.80
N GLY A 51 -3.49 8.64 5.95
CA GLY A 51 -4.94 8.57 5.74
C GLY A 51 -5.33 8.04 4.36
N VAL A 52 -6.54 8.41 3.91
CA VAL A 52 -7.17 7.87 2.70
C VAL A 52 -6.51 8.39 1.44
N LEU A 53 -6.23 7.50 0.49
CA LEU A 53 -5.64 7.86 -0.80
C LEU A 53 -6.26 7.06 -1.94
N ASP A 54 -6.11 7.60 -3.15
CA ASP A 54 -6.41 6.88 -4.38
C ASP A 54 -5.20 6.05 -4.81
N VAL A 55 -5.42 4.76 -5.08
CA VAL A 55 -4.38 3.85 -5.58
C VAL A 55 -4.58 3.66 -7.08
N ILE A 56 -3.50 3.85 -7.82
CA ILE A 56 -3.41 3.40 -9.21
C ILE A 56 -2.37 2.27 -9.21
N GLU A 57 -2.79 1.09 -9.65
CA GLU A 57 -1.88 -0.04 -9.79
C GLU A 57 -1.01 0.16 -11.03
N ILE A 58 0.30 0.12 -10.84
CA ILE A 58 1.29 0.26 -11.92
C ILE A 58 2.13 -1.00 -11.94
N TYR A 59 1.87 -1.87 -12.91
CA TYR A 59 2.73 -3.01 -13.20
C TYR A 59 3.92 -2.52 -14.03
N ARG A 60 5.09 -2.41 -13.41
CA ARG A 60 6.35 -2.30 -14.15
C ARG A 60 6.86 -3.72 -14.30
N ASN A 61 6.81 -4.26 -15.52
CA ASN A 61 7.36 -5.58 -15.83
C ASN A 61 8.74 -5.73 -15.17
N TRP A 62 8.87 -6.64 -14.21
CA TRP A 62 10.15 -6.92 -13.57
C TRP A 62 11.12 -7.67 -14.53
N PHE A 63 10.61 -8.17 -15.67
CA PHE A 63 11.35 -9.02 -16.62
C PHE A 63 11.20 -8.65 -18.11
N PHE A 64 11.05 -7.38 -18.49
CA PHE A 64 11.26 -6.93 -19.89
C PHE A 64 11.80 -5.50 -19.95
#